data_AF-A0A0J7MLD5-F1
#
_entry.id   AF-A0A0J7MLD5-F1
#
_cell.length_a   1.000
_cell.length_b   1.000
_cell.length_c   1.000
_cell.angle_alpha   90.00
_cell.angle_beta   90.00
_cell.angle_gamma   90.00
#
_symmetry.space_group_name_H-M   'P 1'
#
loop_
_entity.id
_entity.type
_entity.pdbx_description
1 polymer ?
#
loop_
_entity_poly.entity_id
_entity_poly.type
_entity_poly.pdbx_seq_one_letter_code
_entity_poly.pdbx_strand_id
1 'polypeptide(L)'
;MTMAVDRDATRYAAMVETNGYRTEMLTPANVHFLFGQLREQWKAGHEGSFPKHIIYFRDGVSEGQFAHILDQEIGEIRRYLRNMLPAQHGSPDGTTKVHGGRGYQKAPHPLLSPEWGQK
;
A
#
# COMPACT_ATOMS: atom_id res chain seq x y z
N MET A 1 -10.38 -4.16 -3.78
CA MET A 1 -8.91 -4.02 -3.96
C MET A 1 -8.51 -4.71 -5.26
N THR A 2 -7.61 -4.11 -6.03
CA THR A 2 -7.03 -4.73 -7.23
C THR A 2 -5.51 -4.83 -7.09
N MET A 3 -4.89 -5.80 -7.76
CA MET A 3 -3.44 -6.02 -7.77
C MET A 3 -2.99 -6.49 -9.15
N ALA A 4 -1.94 -5.86 -9.70
CA ALA A 4 -1.30 -6.32 -10.93
C ALA A 4 -0.69 -7.72 -10.69
N VAL A 5 -0.91 -8.69 -11.56
CA VAL A 5 -0.45 -10.08 -11.36
C VAL A 5 0.64 -10.51 -12.34
N ASP A 6 0.98 -9.66 -13.30
CA ASP A 6 2.04 -9.84 -14.28
C ASP A 6 3.12 -8.75 -14.14
N ARG A 7 4.29 -8.99 -14.76
CA ARG A 7 5.43 -8.07 -14.70
C ARG A 7 5.15 -6.73 -15.40
N ASP A 8 4.33 -6.76 -16.44
CA ASP A 8 4.02 -5.61 -17.29
C ASP A 8 2.84 -4.77 -16.76
N ALA A 9 2.24 -5.18 -15.63
CA ALA A 9 1.06 -4.57 -15.05
C ALA A 9 -0.09 -4.39 -16.07
N THR A 10 -0.29 -5.39 -16.93
CA THR A 10 -1.39 -5.40 -17.92
C THR A 10 -2.58 -6.22 -17.43
N ARG A 11 -2.38 -7.07 -16.42
CA ARG A 11 -3.41 -7.95 -15.87
C ARG A 11 -3.59 -7.70 -14.38
N TYR A 12 -4.83 -7.50 -13.96
CA TYR A 12 -5.17 -7.25 -12.57
C TYR A 12 -6.15 -8.29 -12.04
N ALA A 13 -5.84 -8.85 -10.87
CA ALA A 13 -6.80 -9.58 -10.07
C ALA A 13 -7.57 -8.61 -9.16
N ALA A 14 -8.80 -8.95 -8.83
CA ALA A 14 -9.68 -8.14 -7.99
C ALA A 14 -10.29 -8.99 -6.87
N MET A 15 -10.37 -8.39 -5.68
CA MET A 15 -11.10 -8.92 -4.53
C MET A 15 -11.98 -7.82 -3.94
N VAL A 16 -13.19 -8.17 -3.52
CA VAL A 16 -14.18 -7.25 -2.97
C VAL A 16 -14.71 -7.83 -1.67
N GLU A 17 -14.79 -7.00 -0.64
CA GLU A 17 -15.42 -7.37 0.62
C GLU A 17 -16.19 -6.20 1.22
N THR A 18 -17.17 -6.54 2.06
CA THR A 18 -17.92 -5.54 2.81
C THR A 18 -17.16 -5.15 4.08
N ASN A 19 -17.18 -3.86 4.40
CA ASN A 19 -16.39 -3.30 5.49
C ASN A 19 -17.22 -2.96 6.75
N GLY A 20 -18.49 -3.32 6.75
CA GLY A 20 -19.45 -2.94 7.78
C GLY A 20 -20.21 -1.64 7.48
N TYR A 21 -21.10 -1.25 8.39
CA TYR A 21 -21.96 -0.07 8.21
C TYR A 21 -21.15 1.22 8.35
N ARG A 22 -21.19 2.09 7.32
CA ARG A 22 -20.56 3.43 7.27
C ARG A 22 -19.06 3.46 7.61
N THR A 23 -18.35 2.38 7.35
CA THR A 23 -16.90 2.29 7.59
C THR A 23 -16.16 2.36 6.26
N GLU A 24 -15.57 3.52 5.97
CA GLU A 24 -14.84 3.77 4.71
C GLU A 24 -13.44 3.12 4.70
N MET A 25 -12.82 2.99 5.87
CA MET A 25 -11.42 2.58 6.04
C MET A 25 -11.33 1.07 6.22
N LEU A 26 -10.52 0.38 5.42
CA LEU A 26 -10.47 -1.07 5.48
C LEU A 26 -10.08 -1.57 6.87
N THR A 27 -10.91 -2.44 7.44
CA THR A 27 -10.57 -3.08 8.71
C THR A 27 -9.32 -3.96 8.56
N PRO A 28 -8.53 -4.17 9.63
CA PRO A 28 -7.38 -5.06 9.58
C PRO A 28 -7.71 -6.45 9.03
N ALA A 29 -8.84 -7.03 9.44
CA ALA A 29 -9.30 -8.33 8.95
C ALA A 29 -9.49 -8.32 7.42
N ASN A 30 -10.13 -7.27 6.90
CA ASN A 30 -10.35 -7.12 5.46
C ASN A 30 -9.06 -6.86 4.69
N VAL A 31 -8.11 -6.08 5.23
CA VAL A 31 -6.79 -5.88 4.61
C VAL A 31 -6.09 -7.22 4.47
N HIS A 32 -6.02 -8.02 5.55
CA HIS A 32 -5.33 -9.33 5.53
C HIS A 32 -6.02 -10.32 4.60
N PHE A 33 -7.35 -10.36 4.59
CA PHE A 33 -8.13 -11.25 3.72
C PHE A 33 -7.94 -10.88 2.24
N LEU A 34 -8.23 -9.63 1.87
CA LEU A 34 -8.15 -9.16 0.48
C LEU A 34 -6.72 -9.25 -0.06
N PHE A 35 -5.75 -8.73 0.68
CA PHE A 35 -4.34 -8.78 0.28
C PHE A 35 -3.82 -10.23 0.23
N GLY A 36 -4.25 -11.06 1.18
CA GLY A 36 -3.86 -12.47 1.25
C GLY A 36 -4.32 -13.30 0.06
N GLN A 37 -5.53 -13.05 -0.46
CA GLN A 37 -6.00 -13.71 -1.68
C GLN A 37 -5.27 -13.18 -2.92
N LEU A 38 -5.08 -11.86 -3.02
CA LEU A 38 -4.43 -11.23 -4.16
C LEU A 38 -2.95 -11.60 -4.30
N ARG A 39 -2.22 -11.76 -3.19
CA ARG A 39 -0.81 -12.19 -3.25
C ARG A 39 -0.63 -13.58 -3.85
N GLU A 40 -1.57 -14.51 -3.65
CA GLU A 40 -1.44 -15.86 -4.20
C GLU A 40 -1.62 -15.82 -5.73
N GLN A 41 -2.51 -14.96 -6.22
CA GLN A 41 -2.63 -14.67 -7.64
C GLN A 41 -1.37 -13.99 -8.21
N TRP A 42 -0.80 -13.02 -7.48
CA TRP A 42 0.46 -12.37 -7.86
C TRP A 42 1.60 -13.38 -7.96
N LYS A 43 1.73 -14.25 -6.96
CA LYS A 43 2.79 -15.25 -6.84
C LYS A 43 2.79 -16.24 -8.02
N ALA A 44 1.61 -16.60 -8.52
CA ALA A 44 1.47 -17.46 -9.69
C ALA A 44 2.09 -16.85 -10.97
N GLY A 45 2.02 -15.51 -11.13
CA GLY A 45 2.65 -14.79 -12.24
C GLY A 45 4.14 -14.45 -12.04
N HIS A 46 4.70 -14.78 -10.87
CA HIS A 46 6.05 -14.39 -10.45
C HIS A 46 6.89 -15.56 -9.92
N GLU A 47 6.67 -16.77 -10.45
CA GLU A 47 7.49 -17.96 -10.19
C GLU A 47 7.61 -18.30 -8.68
N GLY A 48 6.55 -18.06 -7.91
CA GLY A 48 6.61 -18.35 -6.47
C GLY A 48 7.34 -17.30 -5.63
N SER A 49 7.82 -16.21 -6.24
CA SER A 49 8.57 -15.15 -5.57
C SER A 49 7.72 -14.35 -4.59
N PHE A 50 8.38 -13.43 -3.88
CA PHE A 50 7.73 -12.43 -3.03
C PHE A 50 8.00 -11.02 -3.58
N PRO A 51 7.04 -10.08 -3.51
CA PRO A 51 7.26 -8.74 -4.01
C PRO A 51 8.32 -8.00 -3.18
N LYS A 52 9.32 -7.42 -3.85
CA LYS A 52 10.34 -6.56 -3.22
C LYS A 52 9.81 -5.15 -2.95
N HIS A 53 8.90 -4.68 -3.79
CA HIS A 53 8.28 -3.37 -3.69
C HIS A 53 6.76 -3.50 -3.88
N ILE A 54 6.01 -2.74 -3.08
CA ILE A 54 4.56 -2.59 -3.23
C ILE A 54 4.26 -1.11 -3.36
N ILE A 55 3.53 -0.75 -4.41
CA ILE A 55 3.01 0.59 -4.62
C ILE A 55 1.51 0.53 -4.36
N TYR A 56 1.05 1.26 -3.34
CA TYR A 56 -0.35 1.28 -2.92
C TYR A 56 -1.03 2.58 -3.34
N PHE A 57 -2.02 2.46 -4.23
CA PHE A 57 -2.87 3.56 -4.67
C PHE A 57 -4.21 3.47 -3.94
N ARG A 58 -4.51 4.49 -3.13
CA ARG A 58 -5.80 4.64 -2.44
C ARG A 58 -6.60 5.75 -3.10
N ASP A 59 -7.72 5.38 -3.71
CA ASP A 59 -8.66 6.32 -4.30
C ASP A 59 -9.62 6.90 -3.25
N GLY A 60 -10.22 8.06 -3.49
CA GLY A 60 -11.38 8.57 -2.74
C GLY A 60 -11.15 9.00 -1.29
N VAL A 61 -9.92 9.31 -0.86
CA VAL A 61 -9.61 9.74 0.51
C VAL A 61 -9.47 11.26 0.63
N SER A 62 -10.09 11.84 1.65
CA SER A 62 -9.91 13.25 2.01
C SER A 62 -8.57 13.49 2.74
N GLU A 63 -8.07 14.72 2.72
CA GLU A 63 -6.75 15.05 3.31
C GLU A 63 -6.63 14.65 4.79
N GLY A 64 -7.70 14.80 5.57
CA GLY A 64 -7.74 14.45 6.99
C GLY A 64 -7.65 12.93 7.27
N GLN A 65 -7.86 12.08 6.26
CA GLN A 65 -7.83 10.63 6.39
C GLN A 65 -6.47 10.03 6.03
N PHE A 66 -5.54 10.81 5.45
CA PHE A 66 -4.29 10.27 4.93
C PHE A 66 -3.43 9.60 6.00
N ALA A 67 -3.26 10.24 7.16
CA ALA A 67 -2.52 9.66 8.28
C ALA A 67 -3.10 8.31 8.72
N HIS A 68 -4.43 8.21 8.75
CA HIS A 68 -5.11 7.00 9.16
C HIS A 68 -4.91 5.84 8.17
N ILE A 69 -4.91 6.13 6.86
CA ILE A 69 -4.62 5.13 5.82
C ILE A 69 -3.18 4.62 5.93
N LEU A 70 -2.23 5.52 6.20
CA LEU A 70 -0.82 5.15 6.40
C LEU A 70 -0.64 4.24 7.62
N ASP A 71 -1.31 4.57 8.72
CA ASP A 71 -1.14 3.85 9.98
C ASP A 71 -1.91 2.52 10.01
N GLN A 72 -3.14 2.49 9.49
CA GLN A 72 -3.97 1.29 9.47
C GLN A 72 -3.71 0.44 8.23
N GLU A 73 -4.13 0.88 7.04
CA GLU A 73 -4.11 0.03 5.86
C GLU A 73 -2.67 -0.36 5.47
N ILE A 74 -1.76 0.61 5.36
CA ILE A 74 -0.36 0.34 5.03
C ILE A 74 0.36 -0.35 6.19
N GLY A 75 0.05 0.03 7.44
CA GLY A 75 0.58 -0.63 8.63
C GLY A 75 0.25 -2.13 8.67
N GLU A 76 -1.00 -2.49 8.34
CA GLU A 76 -1.47 -3.87 8.30
C GLU A 76 -0.90 -4.65 7.11
N ILE A 77 -0.78 -4.04 5.93
CA ILE A 77 -0.05 -4.68 4.80
C ILE A 77 1.40 -4.99 5.22
N ARG A 78 2.09 -4.05 5.88
CA ARG A 78 3.46 -4.29 6.37
C ARG A 78 3.52 -5.40 7.43
N ARG A 79 2.56 -5.45 8.36
CA ARG A 79 2.45 -6.53 9.36
C ARG A 79 2.24 -7.88 8.70
N TYR A 80 1.32 -7.95 7.75
CA TYR A 80 1.05 -9.14 6.96
C TYR A 80 2.31 -9.68 6.28
N LEU A 81 3.06 -8.82 5.59
CA LEU A 81 4.27 -9.22 4.88
C LEU A 81 5.36 -9.70 5.84
N ARG A 82 5.57 -9.02 6.97
CA ARG A 82 6.54 -9.44 7.99
C ARG A 82 6.24 -10.82 8.55
N ASN A 83 4.97 -11.15 8.74
CA ASN A 83 4.57 -12.46 9.29
C ASN A 83 4.71 -13.60 8.26
N MET A 84 4.68 -13.28 6.97
CA MET A 84 4.67 -14.25 5.87
C MET A 84 6.04 -14.45 5.23
N LEU A 85 6.95 -13.48 5.39
CA LEU A 85 8.34 -13.64 5.02
C LEU A 85 8.98 -14.65 5.98
N PRO A 86 9.57 -15.76 5.49
CA PRO A 86 10.41 -16.60 6.34
C PRO A 86 11.50 -15.70 6.93
N ALA A 87 11.85 -15.92 8.21
CA ALA A 87 12.88 -15.14 8.89
C ALA A 87 14.21 -15.28 8.14
N GLN A 88 14.44 -14.41 7.16
CA GLN A 88 15.66 -14.40 6.37
C GLN A 88 16.75 -13.90 7.31
N HIS A 89 17.59 -14.82 7.77
CA HIS A 89 18.76 -14.52 8.57
C HIS A 89 19.65 -13.52 7.78
N GLY A 90 19.71 -12.28 8.24
CA GLY A 90 20.89 -11.42 8.10
C GLY A 90 21.23 -10.81 6.75
N SER A 91 20.31 -10.64 5.79
CA SER A 91 20.59 -9.86 4.56
C SER A 91 19.78 -8.55 4.51
N PRO A 92 20.42 -7.37 4.33
CA PRO A 92 19.72 -6.07 4.26
C PRO A 92 18.72 -5.95 3.10
N ASP A 93 18.84 -6.83 2.10
CA ASP A 93 18.14 -6.74 0.81
C ASP A 93 16.79 -7.47 0.77
N GLY A 94 16.45 -8.21 1.84
CA GLY A 94 15.24 -9.04 1.92
C GLY A 94 13.97 -8.30 2.39
N THR A 95 14.01 -6.97 2.52
CA THR A 95 12.88 -6.20 3.06
C THR A 95 11.93 -5.73 1.95
N THR A 96 10.69 -6.22 1.97
CA THR A 96 9.64 -5.67 1.09
C THR A 96 9.34 -4.22 1.50
N LYS A 97 9.57 -3.28 0.59
CA LYS A 97 9.26 -1.85 0.81
C LYS A 97 7.85 -1.54 0.31
N VAL A 98 7.02 -0.99 1.19
CA VAL A 98 5.65 -0.54 0.86
C VAL A 98 5.64 0.98 0.76
N HIS A 99 5.32 1.47 -0.44
CA HIS A 99 5.22 2.89 -0.80
C HIS A 99 3.75 3.26 -0.97
N GLY A 100 3.25 4.22 -0.18
CA GLY A 100 1.95 4.84 -0.39
C GLY A 100 2.09 6.04 -1.32
N GLY A 101 1.33 6.09 -2.41
CA GLY A 101 1.31 7.25 -3.31
C GLY A 101 0.56 8.43 -2.68
N ARG A 102 1.17 9.62 -2.67
CA ARG A 102 0.44 10.88 -2.46
C ARG A 102 -0.27 11.24 -3.77
N GLY A 103 -1.52 10.78 -3.95
CA GLY A 103 -2.32 11.12 -5.12
C GLY A 103 -2.65 12.62 -5.16
N TYR A 104 -2.29 13.28 -6.26
CA TYR A 104 -2.72 14.62 -6.73
C TYR A 104 -2.85 15.75 -5.69
N GLN A 105 -1.72 16.33 -5.30
CA GLN A 105 -1.67 17.72 -4.83
C GLN A 105 -1.43 18.64 -6.04
N LYS A 106 -2.46 19.34 -6.52
CA LYS A 106 -2.23 20.70 -7.05
C LYS A 106 -2.12 21.57 -5.81
N ALA A 107 -0.92 21.95 -5.41
CA ALA A 107 -0.75 22.89 -4.31
C ALA A 107 -1.16 24.30 -4.78
N PRO A 108 -2.02 25.01 -4.02
CA PRO A 108 -1.83 26.43 -3.80
C PRO A 108 -1.33 26.64 -2.37
N HIS A 109 -0.16 27.25 -2.26
CA HIS A 109 0.45 27.80 -1.04
C HIS A 109 -0.56 28.73 -0.33
N PRO A 110 -0.65 28.78 1.02
CA PRO A 110 -0.01 29.90 1.73
C PRO A 110 0.29 29.63 3.22
N LEU A 111 1.46 29.11 3.61
CA LEU A 111 1.91 29.16 5.03
C LEU A 111 3.44 29.18 5.22
N LEU A 112 4.18 29.86 4.34
CA LEU A 112 5.57 30.25 4.62
C LEU A 112 5.76 31.70 4.17
N SER A 113 5.93 32.61 5.13
CA SER A 113 6.41 33.97 4.88
C SER A 113 7.86 33.92 4.35
N PRO A 114 8.27 34.90 3.52
CA PRO A 114 9.52 34.84 2.78
C PRO A 114 10.65 35.47 3.59
N GLU A 115 11.58 34.66 4.08
CA GLU A 115 12.86 35.17 4.55
C GLU A 115 14.01 34.30 4.02
N TRP A 116 15.07 34.98 3.58
CA TRP A 116 16.38 34.51 3.09
C TRP A 116 16.40 34.05 1.61
N GLY A 117 17.16 34.68 0.70
CA GLY A 117 18.15 35.75 0.82
C GLY A 117 18.82 35.96 -0.54
N GLN A 118 19.20 37.22 -0.80
CA GLN A 118 20.06 37.65 -1.91
C GLN A 118 21.33 36.79 -2.01
N LYS A 119 21.62 36.29 -3.22
CA LYS A 119 22.86 36.54 -3.96
C LYS A 119 22.73 36.05 -5.40
#